data_AF-A0A1G9IW18-F1
#
_entry.id   AF-A0A1G9IW18-F1
#
_cell.length_a   1.000
_cell.length_b   1.000
_cell.length_c   1.000
_cell.angle_alpha   90.00
_cell.angle_beta   90.00
_cell.angle_gamma   90.00
#
_symmetry.space_group_name_H-M   'P 1'
#
loop_
_entity.id
_entity.type
_entity.pdbx_description
1 polymer ?
#
loop_
_entity_poly.entity_id
_entity_poly.type
_entity_poly.pdbx_seq_one_letter_code
_entity_poly.pdbx_strand_id
1 'polypeptide(L)'
;MHRLDNGRNIRDAMQTAGLSIERLSEKTKEVDPAGYGISPSAIGHMVATGPSGRDTCSRRSADLVALALEKPVLELFAIHSPT
;
A
#
# COMPACT_ATOMS: atom_id res chain seq x y z
N MET A 1 6.18 8.54 1.56
CA MET A 1 5.30 7.97 2.61
C MET A 1 6.01 6.80 3.22
N HIS A 2 5.87 6.61 4.53
CA HIS A 2 6.41 5.45 5.26
C HIS A 2 5.28 4.54 5.67
N ARG A 3 5.48 3.24 5.59
CA ARG A 3 4.52 2.26 6.10
C ARG A 3 4.47 2.31 7.63
N LEU A 4 3.28 2.21 8.20
CA LEU A 4 3.11 2.09 9.65
C LEU A 4 3.30 0.64 10.11
N ASP A 5 3.81 0.48 11.33
CA ASP A 5 3.96 -0.82 12.02
C ASP A 5 4.62 -1.91 11.14
N ASN A 6 5.66 -1.55 10.39
CA ASN A 6 6.36 -2.44 9.45
C ASN A 6 5.42 -3.09 8.41
N GLY A 7 4.41 -2.34 7.94
CA GLY A 7 3.42 -2.81 6.97
C GLY A 7 2.32 -3.69 7.57
N ARG A 8 2.24 -3.81 8.91
CA ARG A 8 1.17 -4.58 9.58
C ARG A 8 -0.22 -4.00 9.28
N ASN A 9 -0.39 -2.68 9.34
CA ASN A 9 -1.69 -2.03 9.12
C ASN A 9 -2.22 -2.28 7.71
N ILE A 10 -1.33 -2.32 6.72
CA ILE A 10 -1.69 -2.63 5.33
C ILE A 10 -2.15 -4.09 5.22
N ARG A 11 -1.44 -5.04 5.86
CA ARG A 11 -1.83 -6.46 5.87
C ARG A 11 -3.17 -6.70 6.56
N ASP A 12 -3.41 -6.04 7.68
CA ASP A 12 -4.66 -6.14 8.42
C ASP A 12 -5.85 -5.60 7.59
N ALA A 13 -5.65 -4.46 6.94
CA ALA A 13 -6.63 -3.89 6.01
C ALA A 13 -6.88 -4.82 4.81
N MET A 14 -5.83 -5.43 4.24
CA MET A 14 -5.97 -6.43 3.17
C MET A 14 -6.76 -7.65 3.63
N GLN A 15 -6.46 -8.18 4.82
CA GLN A 15 -7.16 -9.33 5.39
C GLN A 15 -8.64 -9.00 5.65
N THR A 16 -8.92 -7.82 6.19
CA THR A 16 -10.29 -7.32 6.42
C THR A 16 -11.06 -7.16 5.10
N ALA A 17 -10.40 -6.67 4.05
CA ALA A 17 -10.99 -6.53 2.72
C ALA A 17 -11.04 -7.86 1.93
N GLY A 18 -10.46 -8.96 2.44
CA GLY A 18 -10.36 -10.23 1.73
C GLY A 18 -9.50 -10.18 0.47
N LEU A 19 -8.53 -9.26 0.41
CA LEU A 19 -7.71 -9.03 -0.79
C LEU A 19 -6.34 -9.71 -0.69
N SER A 20 -5.98 -10.44 -1.76
CA SER A 20 -4.60 -10.87 -2.00
C SER A 20 -3.76 -9.73 -2.58
N ILE A 21 -2.43 -9.91 -2.65
CA ILE A 21 -1.53 -8.94 -3.29
C ILE A 21 -1.91 -8.71 -4.76
N GLU A 22 -2.25 -9.78 -5.48
CA GLU A 22 -2.67 -9.71 -6.88
C GLU A 22 -3.99 -8.96 -7.03
N ARG A 23 -4.99 -9.27 -6.19
CA ARG A 23 -6.27 -8.56 -6.21
C ARG A 23 -6.13 -7.09 -5.81
N LEU A 24 -5.25 -6.77 -4.87
CA LEU A 24 -4.96 -5.38 -4.53
C LEU A 24 -4.28 -4.65 -5.71
N SER A 25 -3.39 -5.32 -6.44
CA SER A 25 -2.77 -4.76 -7.65
C SER A 25 -3.82 -4.42 -8.71
N GLU A 26 -4.73 -5.34 -9.00
CA GLU A 26 -5.85 -5.09 -9.92
C GLU A 26 -6.73 -3.93 -9.43
N LYS A 27 -7.15 -3.95 -8.16
CA LYS A 27 -8.00 -2.89 -7.59
C LYS A 27 -7.30 -1.53 -7.61
N THR A 28 -5.98 -1.47 -7.41
CA THR A 28 -5.22 -0.21 -7.54
C THR A 28 -5.23 0.32 -8.97
N LYS A 29 -5.29 -0.55 -9.98
CA LYS A 29 -5.38 -0.17 -11.39
C LYS A 29 -6.78 0.35 -11.74
N GLU A 30 -7.83 -0.23 -11.16
CA GLU A 30 -9.22 0.21 -11.34
C GLU A 30 -9.46 1.62 -10.78
N VAL A 31 -8.86 1.94 -9.64
CA VAL A 31 -8.99 3.26 -9.00
C VAL A 31 -7.96 4.29 -9.47
N ASP A 32 -6.95 3.88 -10.25
CA ASP A 32 -5.94 4.79 -10.81
C ASP A 32 -6.49 5.47 -12.07
N PRO A 33 -6.68 6.80 -12.08
CA PRO A 33 -7.21 7.50 -13.26
C PRO A 33 -6.34 7.35 -14.51
N ALA A 34 -5.05 7.08 -14.31
CA ALA A 34 -4.10 6.85 -15.39
C ALA A 34 -4.03 5.37 -15.85
N GLY A 35 -4.68 4.45 -15.13
CA GLY A 35 -4.78 3.03 -15.48
C GLY A 35 -3.47 2.23 -15.33
N TYR A 36 -2.47 2.76 -14.63
CA TYR A 36 -1.20 2.05 -14.39
C TYR A 36 -1.28 1.13 -13.16
N GLY A 37 -1.92 1.61 -12.09
CA GLY A 37 -1.98 0.91 -10.81
C GLY A 37 -0.61 0.70 -10.17
N ILE A 38 -0.52 -0.29 -9.29
CA ILE A 38 0.72 -0.70 -8.62
C ILE A 38 0.97 -2.17 -8.89
N SER A 39 2.21 -2.53 -9.23
CA SER A 39 2.56 -3.93 -9.50
C SER A 39 2.47 -4.82 -8.24
N PRO A 40 2.18 -6.13 -8.39
CA PRO A 40 2.12 -7.07 -7.27
C PRO A 40 3.41 -7.09 -6.44
N SER A 41 4.57 -7.04 -7.11
CA SER A 41 5.88 -6.99 -6.42
C SER A 41 6.04 -5.74 -5.57
N ALA A 42 5.61 -4.57 -6.07
CA ALA A 42 5.69 -3.33 -5.31
C ALA A 42 4.78 -3.35 -4.07
N ILE A 43 3.58 -3.90 -4.19
CA ILE A 43 2.68 -4.16 -3.05
C ILE A 43 3.34 -5.13 -2.07
N GLY A 44 3.92 -6.22 -2.58
CA GLY A 44 4.68 -7.20 -1.78
C GLY A 44 5.76 -6.53 -0.92
N HIS A 45 6.52 -5.60 -1.49
CA HIS A 45 7.51 -4.83 -0.73
C HIS A 45 6.89 -3.90 0.33
N MET A 46 5.70 -3.35 0.09
CA MET A 46 5.02 -2.49 1.08
C MET A 46 4.52 -3.28 2.28
N VAL A 47 4.04 -4.51 2.07
CA VAL A 47 3.46 -5.37 3.12
C VAL A 47 4.48 -6.30 3.79
N ALA A 48 5.67 -6.47 3.20
CA ALA A 48 6.71 -7.34 3.72
C ALA A 48 7.23 -6.89 5.09
N THR A 49 7.35 -7.84 6.01
CA THR A 49 7.75 -7.66 7.41
C THR A 49 9.26 -7.79 7.64
N GLY A 50 10.00 -8.29 6.65
CA GLY A 50 11.43 -8.55 6.72
C GLY A 50 12.28 -7.48 6.05
N PRO A 51 13.61 -7.70 5.97
CA PRO A 51 14.58 -6.75 5.39
C PRO A 51 14.33 -6.46 3.90
N SER A 52 13.57 -7.31 3.20
CA SER A 52 13.16 -7.12 1.81
C SER A 52 12.02 -6.11 1.63
N GLY A 53 11.43 -5.63 2.73
CA GLY A 53 10.37 -4.63 2.69
C GLY A 53 10.91 -3.23 2.45
N ARG A 54 10.27 -2.48 1.54
CA ARG A 54 10.63 -1.07 1.32
C ARG A 54 9.99 -0.22 2.39
N ASP A 55 10.82 0.53 3.10
CA ASP A 55 10.35 1.40 4.17
C ASP A 55 9.59 2.61 3.62
N THR A 56 10.12 3.18 2.54
CA THR A 56 9.54 4.30 1.81
C THR A 56 8.80 3.86 0.55
N CYS A 57 7.70 4.55 0.26
CA CYS A 57 7.05 4.53 -1.03
C CYS A 57 6.62 5.93 -1.48
N SER A 58 6.32 6.08 -2.77
CA SER A 58 5.81 7.34 -3.32
C SER A 58 4.45 7.69 -2.70
N ARG A 59 4.12 9.00 -2.63
CA ARG A 59 2.82 9.44 -2.13
C ARG A 59 1.66 8.87 -2.96
N ARG A 60 1.79 8.92 -4.28
CA ARG A 60 0.83 8.33 -5.22
C ARG A 60 0.56 6.86 -4.92
N SER A 61 1.61 6.06 -4.69
CA SER A 61 1.45 4.63 -4.39
C SER A 61 0.69 4.42 -3.08
N ALA A 62 1.01 5.19 -2.04
CA ALA A 62 0.29 5.11 -0.76
C ALA A 62 -1.20 5.48 -0.91
N ASP A 63 -1.49 6.56 -1.65
CA ASP A 63 -2.87 6.99 -1.88
C ASP A 63 -3.67 5.94 -2.68
N LEU A 64 -3.09 5.34 -3.73
CA LEU A 64 -3.74 4.27 -4.49
C LEU A 64 -4.02 3.02 -3.65
N VAL A 65 -3.08 2.60 -2.80
CA VAL A 65 -3.32 1.47 -1.86
C VAL A 65 -4.43 1.82 -0.88
N ALA A 66 -4.42 3.03 -0.33
CA ALA A 66 -5.44 3.48 0.62
C ALA A 66 -6.83 3.52 -0.01
N LEU A 67 -6.94 4.06 -1.24
CA LEU A 67 -8.18 4.07 -2.02
C LEU A 67 -8.67 2.65 -2.33
N ALA A 68 -7.78 1.76 -2.78
CA ALA A 68 -8.15 0.38 -3.09
C ALA A 68 -8.59 -0.41 -1.83
N LEU A 69 -8.04 -0.09 -0.66
CA LEU A 69 -8.43 -0.68 0.62
C LEU A 69 -9.60 0.04 1.29
N GLU A 70 -10.09 1.15 0.71
CA GLU A 70 -11.16 1.99 1.26
C GLU A 70 -10.83 2.45 2.70
N LYS A 71 -9.56 2.81 2.92
CA LYS A 71 -9.01 3.28 4.19
C LYS A 71 -8.40 4.67 4.05
N PRO A 72 -8.41 5.49 5.12
CA PRO A 72 -7.63 6.71 5.15
C PRO A 72 -6.13 6.40 5.01
N VAL A 73 -5.44 7.13 4.13
CA VAL A 73 -4.00 6.91 3.90
C VAL A 73 -3.16 7.03 5.16
N LEU A 74 -3.56 7.89 6.11
CA LEU A 74 -2.85 8.10 7.38
C LEU A 74 -3.03 6.96 8.40
N GLU A 75 -3.99 6.06 8.20
CA GLU A 75 -4.10 4.82 9.01
C GLU A 75 -3.10 3.75 8.55
N LEU A 76 -2.67 3.82 7.29
CA LEU A 76 -1.80 2.85 6.66
C LEU A 76 -0.35 3.34 6.55
N PHE A 77 -0.16 4.65 6.38
CA PHE A 77 1.12 5.28 6.08
C PHE A 77 1.31 6.59 6.85
N ALA A 78 2.53 6.83 7.33
CA ALA A 78 2.95 8.12 7.85
C ALA A 78 3.50 9.03 6.75
N ILE A 79 3.30 10.34 6.92
CA ILE A 79 4.00 11.35 6.13
C ILE A 79 5.49 11.27 6.50
N HIS A 80 6.34 11.07 5.50
CA HIS A 80 7.77 11.23 5.70
C HIS A 80 8.13 12.70 5.56
N SER A 81 8.44 13.35 6.67
CA SER A 81 9.25 14.57 6.64
C SER A 81 10.71 14.14 6.71
N PRO A 82 11.55 14.47 5.72
CA PRO A 82 12.99 14.29 5.87
C PRO A 82 13.47 15.26 6.96
N THR A 83 14.07 14.72 8.02
CA THR A 83 14.90 15.46 8.99
C THR A 83 16.27 15.77 8.41
#